data_AF-A0A7X3AU04-F1
#
_entry.id   AF-A0A7X3AU04-F1
#
_cell.length_a   1.000
_cell.length_b   1.000
_cell.length_c   1.000
_cell.angle_alpha   90.00
_cell.angle_beta   90.00
_cell.angle_gamma   90.00
#
_symmetry.space_group_name_H-M   'P 1'
#
loop_
_entity.id
_entity.type
_entity.pdbx_description
1 polymer ?
#
loop_
_entity_poly.entity_id
_entity_poly.type
_entity_poly.pdbx_seq_one_letter_code
_entity_poly.pdbx_strand_id
1 'polypeptide(L)'
;MRCQKLFEKGCIGGVEIRNRVAMTAMGNGLASWDGEVSLELIRFYEDRARGGCGLIFTEFTRMDETSGACNPNQLCIATRKHIRSTERVHCHGARIFVQLYHGGRESLSVLNDGKQPMAPSAILNSAWRS
;
A
#
# COMPACT_ATOMS: atom_id res chain seq x y z
N MET A 1 8.21 29.81 -12.75
CA MET A 1 7.95 28.36 -12.57
C MET A 1 6.45 28.11 -12.70
N ARG A 2 6.00 27.35 -13.70
CA ARG A 2 4.59 26.88 -13.76
C ARG A 2 4.35 25.92 -12.58
N CYS A 3 3.13 25.91 -12.03
CA CYS A 3 2.69 25.07 -10.91
C CYS A 3 3.23 25.41 -9.50
N GLN A 4 3.31 26.69 -9.12
CA GLN A 4 3.67 27.10 -7.74
C GLN A 4 2.79 26.44 -6.67
N LYS A 5 1.49 26.29 -6.94
CA LYS A 5 0.53 25.61 -6.04
C LYS A 5 0.91 24.18 -5.68
N LEU A 6 1.67 23.49 -6.52
CA LEU A 6 2.11 22.12 -6.26
C LEU A 6 3.03 22.03 -5.03
N PHE A 7 3.83 23.06 -4.78
CA PHE A 7 4.85 23.10 -3.72
C PHE A 7 4.39 23.87 -2.48
N GLU A 8 3.18 24.41 -2.48
CA GLU A 8 2.55 24.99 -1.30
C GLU A 8 2.01 23.89 -0.37
N LYS A 9 2.03 24.16 0.94
CA LYS A 9 1.40 23.29 1.94
C LYS A 9 -0.09 23.08 1.63
N GLY A 10 -0.61 21.95 2.08
CA GLY A 10 -2.03 21.60 1.98
C GLY A 10 -2.51 20.86 3.23
N CYS A 11 -3.80 20.54 3.25
CA CYS A 11 -4.41 19.75 4.32
C CYS A 11 -5.35 18.71 3.71
N ILE A 12 -5.31 17.48 4.22
CA ILE A 12 -6.24 16.39 3.87
C ILE A 12 -6.73 15.76 5.17
N GLY A 13 -8.05 15.82 5.42
CA GLY A 13 -8.64 15.21 6.62
C GLY A 13 -8.06 15.71 7.94
N GLY A 14 -7.62 16.97 8.02
CA GLY A 14 -6.96 17.54 9.20
C GLY A 14 -5.43 17.31 9.27
N VAL A 15 -4.87 16.53 8.34
CA VAL A 15 -3.42 16.28 8.26
C VAL A 15 -2.76 17.32 7.37
N GLU A 16 -1.86 18.14 7.93
CA GLU A 16 -1.00 19.02 7.14
C GLU A 16 0.00 18.20 6.31
N ILE A 17 0.09 18.51 5.01
CA ILE A 17 1.07 17.97 4.06
C ILE A 17 1.97 19.10 3.57
N ARG A 18 3.28 18.84 3.49
CA ARG A 18 4.29 19.86 3.17
C ARG A 18 4.23 20.37 1.72
N ASN A 19 3.63 19.61 0.82
CA ASN A 19 3.36 19.96 -0.58
C ASN A 19 2.28 19.03 -1.15
N ARG A 20 1.84 19.29 -2.39
CA ARG A 20 0.77 18.54 -3.08
C ARG A 20 1.29 17.44 -4.01
N VAL A 21 2.56 17.04 -3.87
CA VAL A 21 3.14 15.90 -4.59
C VAL A 21 2.84 14.63 -3.79
N ALA A 22 2.01 13.76 -4.36
CA ALA A 22 1.64 12.48 -3.75
C ALA A 22 2.19 11.32 -4.57
N MET A 23 2.81 10.35 -3.88
CA MET A 23 3.07 9.03 -4.44
C MET A 23 1.83 8.17 -4.22
N THR A 24 1.18 7.75 -5.31
CA THR A 24 0.01 6.86 -5.25
C THR A 24 0.41 5.44 -4.87
N ALA A 25 -0.58 4.64 -4.45
CA ALA A 25 -0.38 3.24 -4.14
C ALA A 25 0.08 2.47 -5.39
N MET A 26 1.12 1.66 -5.23
CA MET A 26 1.71 0.84 -6.28
C MET A 26 2.15 -0.49 -5.67
N GLY A 27 1.71 -1.62 -6.24
CA GLY A 27 2.22 -2.94 -5.87
C GLY A 27 3.70 -3.01 -6.15
N ASN A 28 4.52 -3.10 -5.11
CA ASN A 28 5.97 -3.04 -5.23
C ASN A 28 6.62 -4.39 -4.96
N GLY A 29 5.92 -5.32 -4.30
CA GLY A 29 6.40 -6.68 -4.05
C GLY A 29 7.62 -6.74 -3.12
N LEU A 30 7.84 -5.69 -2.32
CA LEU A 30 8.98 -5.59 -1.40
C LEU A 30 8.64 -6.08 0.00
N ALA A 31 7.38 -6.35 0.34
CA ALA A 31 7.04 -6.91 1.65
C ALA A 31 7.67 -8.30 1.83
N SER A 32 7.81 -8.73 3.09
CA SER A 32 8.19 -10.11 3.39
C SER A 32 7.15 -11.10 2.83
N TRP A 33 7.53 -12.36 2.67
CA TRP A 33 6.67 -13.41 2.10
C TRP A 33 5.37 -13.62 2.89
N ASP A 34 5.39 -13.32 4.19
CA ASP A 34 4.25 -13.36 5.11
C ASP A 34 3.45 -12.05 5.15
N GLY A 35 3.88 -11.03 4.42
CA GLY A 35 3.25 -9.71 4.37
C GLY A 35 3.72 -8.76 5.46
N GLU A 36 4.76 -9.09 6.22
CA GLU A 36 5.42 -8.14 7.11
C GLU A 36 6.16 -7.04 6.35
N VAL A 37 6.31 -5.88 6.98
CA VAL A 37 7.09 -4.77 6.44
C VAL A 37 8.58 -5.15 6.47
N SER A 38 9.20 -5.23 5.29
CA SER A 38 10.63 -5.47 5.14
C SER A 38 11.47 -4.19 5.28
N LEU A 39 12.78 -4.35 5.40
CA LEU A 39 13.72 -3.22 5.39
C LEU A 39 13.76 -2.52 4.02
N GLU A 40 13.63 -3.30 2.94
CA GLU A 40 13.58 -2.81 1.57
C GLU A 40 12.37 -1.91 1.36
N LEU A 41 11.20 -2.32 1.86
CA LEU A 41 9.97 -1.53 1.79
C LEU A 41 10.08 -0.23 2.60
N ILE A 42 10.69 -0.29 3.79
CA ILE A 42 10.97 0.90 4.61
C ILE A 42 11.86 1.88 3.85
N ARG A 43 12.97 1.40 3.29
CA ARG A 43 13.91 2.23 2.50
C ARG A 43 13.22 2.82 1.27
N PHE A 44 12.39 2.04 0.60
CA PHE A 44 11.63 2.48 -0.56
C PHE A 44 10.76 3.70 -0.24
N TYR A 45 9.97 3.67 0.84
CA TYR A 45 9.15 4.83 1.24
C TYR A 45 9.99 5.98 1.80
N GLU A 46 11.05 5.69 2.58
CA GLU A 46 11.97 6.70 3.09
C GLU A 46 12.61 7.49 1.95
N ASP A 47 13.03 6.83 0.86
CA ASP A 47 13.63 7.50 -0.30
C ASP A 47 12.65 8.45 -1.00
N ARG A 48 11.36 8.12 -1.09
CA ARG A 48 10.34 9.05 -1.65
C ARG A 48 10.07 10.23 -0.73
N ALA A 49 10.08 9.99 0.58
CA ALA A 49 9.98 11.05 1.57
C ALA A 49 11.21 11.96 1.50
N ARG A 50 12.43 11.43 1.41
CA ARG A 50 13.64 12.22 1.22
C ARG A 50 13.65 12.98 -0.11
N GLY A 51 13.12 12.35 -1.17
CA GLY A 51 13.02 12.93 -2.52
C GLY A 51 11.99 14.03 -2.71
N GLY A 52 11.20 14.38 -1.69
CA GLY A 52 10.31 15.55 -1.73
C GLY A 52 8.81 15.25 -1.76
N CYS A 53 8.36 13.98 -1.73
CA CYS A 53 6.92 13.68 -1.67
C CYS A 53 6.26 14.24 -0.40
N GLY A 54 5.14 14.95 -0.54
CA GLY A 54 4.38 15.45 0.61
C GLY A 54 3.52 14.36 1.26
N LEU A 55 2.95 13.48 0.44
CA LEU A 55 2.10 12.38 0.84
C LEU A 55 2.52 11.08 0.13
N ILE A 56 2.50 9.97 0.84
CA ILE A 56 2.79 8.64 0.33
C ILE A 56 1.60 7.75 0.66
N PHE A 57 1.15 6.95 -0.30
CA PHE A 57 0.26 5.83 -0.04
C PHE A 57 1.09 4.54 -0.01
N THR A 58 0.80 3.66 0.94
CA THR A 58 1.35 2.30 0.88
C THR A 58 0.88 1.60 -0.39
N GLU A 59 1.48 0.47 -0.74
CA GLU A 59 0.86 -0.43 -1.70
C GLU A 59 -0.49 -0.94 -1.20
N PHE A 60 -1.24 -1.59 -2.07
CA PHE A 60 -2.53 -2.19 -1.72
C PHE A 60 -2.34 -3.26 -0.63
N THR A 61 -2.75 -2.90 0.59
CA THR A 61 -2.42 -3.62 1.81
C THR A 61 -3.58 -4.51 2.21
N ARG A 62 -3.37 -5.83 2.21
CA ARG A 62 -4.42 -6.80 2.57
C ARG A 62 -4.80 -6.67 4.03
N MET A 63 -6.10 -6.71 4.31
CA MET A 63 -6.65 -6.57 5.67
C MET A 63 -6.70 -7.88 6.45
N ASP A 64 -6.53 -9.01 5.77
CA ASP A 64 -6.57 -10.34 6.36
C ASP A 64 -5.45 -11.22 5.78
N GLU A 65 -5.08 -12.28 6.50
CA GLU A 65 -3.97 -13.17 6.10
C GLU A 65 -4.39 -14.25 5.10
N THR A 66 -5.69 -14.48 4.87
CA THR A 66 -6.15 -15.77 4.32
C THR A 66 -7.07 -15.70 3.10
N SER A 67 -7.57 -14.54 2.70
CA SER A 67 -8.52 -14.35 1.59
C SER A 67 -8.24 -13.12 0.71
N GLY A 68 -7.52 -12.13 1.24
CA GLY A 68 -7.31 -10.85 0.57
C GLY A 68 -6.11 -10.75 -0.38
N ALA A 69 -5.27 -11.78 -0.50
CA ALA A 69 -4.01 -11.69 -1.24
C ALA A 69 -4.20 -11.79 -2.76
N CYS A 70 -3.65 -10.81 -3.49
CA CYS A 70 -3.61 -10.79 -4.96
C CYS A 70 -2.21 -11.00 -5.52
N ASN A 71 -1.17 -10.54 -4.80
CA ASN A 71 0.20 -10.60 -5.28
C ASN A 71 1.10 -11.32 -4.27
N PRO A 72 2.15 -12.01 -4.74
CA PRO A 72 3.24 -12.42 -3.86
C PRO A 72 3.86 -11.20 -3.17
N ASN A 73 4.38 -11.37 -1.96
CA ASN A 73 5.09 -10.32 -1.23
C ASN A 73 4.26 -9.02 -1.09
N GLN A 74 2.95 -9.17 -0.88
CA GLN A 74 2.01 -8.07 -0.67
C GLN A 74 1.92 -7.73 0.82
N LEU A 75 1.98 -6.43 1.14
CA LEU A 75 1.85 -5.94 2.50
C LEU A 75 0.51 -6.37 3.14
N CYS A 76 0.57 -6.79 4.40
CA CYS A 76 -0.60 -7.11 5.22
C CYS A 76 -0.75 -6.10 6.38
N ILE A 77 -1.94 -5.97 6.96
CA ILE A 77 -2.15 -5.20 8.20
C ILE A 77 -3.08 -5.92 9.20
N ALA A 78 -3.25 -7.24 9.04
CA ALA A 78 -4.21 -8.03 9.82
C ALA A 78 -3.87 -8.17 11.32
N THR A 79 -2.59 -8.22 11.67
CA THR A 79 -2.11 -8.50 13.03
C THR A 79 -0.94 -7.59 13.38
N ARG A 80 -0.56 -7.56 14.66
CA ARG A 80 0.51 -6.68 15.16
C ARG A 80 1.87 -6.92 14.49
N LYS A 81 2.15 -8.14 14.03
CA LYS A 81 3.43 -8.48 13.38
C LYS A 81 3.65 -7.68 12.08
N HIS A 82 2.57 -7.32 11.40
CA HIS A 82 2.63 -6.55 10.16
C HIS A 82 2.81 -5.04 10.37
N ILE A 83 2.69 -4.55 11.61
CA ILE A 83 2.72 -3.12 11.89
C ILE A 83 4.14 -2.70 12.26
N ARG A 84 4.67 -1.71 11.54
CA ARG A 84 5.96 -1.08 11.84
C ARG A 84 5.81 0.43 11.94
N SER A 85 6.76 1.04 12.64
CA SER A 85 6.86 2.50 12.78
C SER A 85 7.03 3.17 11.40
N THR A 86 6.33 4.29 11.20
CA THR A 86 6.44 5.16 10.01
C THR A 86 7.36 6.35 10.24
N GLU A 87 8.10 6.39 11.34
CA GLU A 87 8.96 7.51 11.74
C GLU A 87 9.96 7.92 10.66
N ARG A 88 10.57 6.97 9.95
CA ARG A 88 11.53 7.28 8.86
C ARG A 88 10.92 8.16 7.77
N VAL A 89 9.64 7.94 7.44
CA VAL A 89 8.90 8.81 6.51
C VAL A 89 8.60 10.17 7.16
N HIS A 90 8.14 10.16 8.41
CA HIS A 90 7.77 11.36 9.14
C HIS A 90 8.95 12.30 9.44
N CYS A 91 10.15 11.77 9.69
CA CYS A 91 11.37 12.54 9.91
C CYS A 91 11.75 13.41 8.71
N HIS A 92 11.31 13.05 7.50
CA HIS A 92 11.48 13.86 6.30
C HIS A 92 10.32 14.84 6.06
N GLY A 93 9.37 14.97 6.98
CA GLY A 93 8.22 15.88 6.86
C GLY A 93 7.12 15.42 5.90
N ALA A 94 7.21 14.18 5.41
CA ALA A 94 6.14 13.55 4.63
C ALA A 94 5.08 12.93 5.54
N ARG A 95 3.94 12.58 4.96
CA ARG A 95 2.87 11.79 5.61
C ARG A 95 2.67 10.50 4.83
N ILE A 96 2.22 9.44 5.51
CA ILE A 96 1.92 8.16 4.88
C ILE A 96 0.55 7.65 5.27
N PHE A 97 -0.26 7.29 4.27
CA PHE A 97 -1.58 6.67 4.44
C PHE A 97 -1.55 5.23 3.91
N VAL A 98 -2.34 4.36 4.53
CA VAL A 98 -2.49 2.98 4.08
C VAL A 98 -3.62 2.87 3.05
N GLN A 99 -3.39 2.17 1.95
CA GLN A 99 -4.47 1.74 1.06
C GLN A 99 -4.96 0.37 1.48
N LEU A 100 -6.07 0.32 2.22
CA LEU A 100 -6.72 -0.94 2.60
C LEU A 100 -7.28 -1.64 1.36
N TYR A 101 -7.04 -2.94 1.27
CA TYR A 101 -7.35 -3.72 0.07
C TYR A 101 -7.86 -5.12 0.41
N HIS A 102 -8.76 -5.62 -0.45
CA HIS A 102 -9.13 -7.03 -0.52
C HIS A 102 -9.38 -7.37 -1.99
N GLY A 103 -8.68 -8.38 -2.52
CA GLY A 103 -8.70 -8.73 -3.94
C GLY A 103 -10.04 -9.21 -4.49
N GLY A 104 -10.85 -9.78 -3.62
CA GLY A 104 -12.15 -10.30 -4.01
C GLY A 104 -11.98 -11.39 -5.09
N ARG A 105 -12.69 -11.28 -6.21
CA ARG A 105 -12.53 -12.22 -7.34
C ARG A 105 -11.16 -12.17 -8.02
N GLU A 106 -10.38 -11.12 -7.78
CA GLU A 106 -9.02 -10.96 -8.31
C GLU A 106 -7.97 -11.62 -7.39
N SER A 107 -8.36 -12.07 -6.19
CA SER A 107 -7.48 -12.83 -5.29
C SER A 107 -7.06 -14.14 -5.95
N LEU A 108 -5.82 -14.58 -5.69
CA LEU A 108 -5.29 -15.84 -6.19
C LEU A 108 -5.39 -16.93 -5.13
N SER A 109 -6.12 -18.01 -5.40
CA SER A 109 -6.27 -19.12 -4.42
C SER A 109 -4.95 -19.68 -3.92
N VAL A 110 -3.94 -19.78 -4.78
CA VAL A 110 -2.60 -20.28 -4.40
C VAL A 110 -1.92 -19.40 -3.35
N LEU A 111 -2.25 -18.10 -3.28
CA LEU A 111 -1.73 -17.16 -2.27
C LEU A 111 -2.56 -17.13 -0.99
N ASN A 112 -3.67 -17.87 -0.95
CA ASN A 112 -4.68 -17.84 0.09
C ASN A 112 -5.00 -19.28 0.56
N ASP A 113 -3.97 -20.13 0.70
CA ASP A 113 -4.08 -21.54 1.16
C ASP A 113 -5.09 -22.41 0.36
N GLY A 114 -5.20 -22.14 -0.94
CA GLY A 114 -6.15 -22.83 -1.83
C GLY A 114 -7.61 -22.41 -1.64
N LYS A 115 -7.90 -21.42 -0.79
CA LYS A 115 -9.28 -20.94 -0.57
C LYS A 115 -9.85 -20.30 -1.83
N GLN A 116 -11.16 -20.48 -2.01
CA GLN A 116 -11.88 -19.86 -3.11
C GLN A 116 -11.95 -18.33 -2.90
N PRO A 117 -11.67 -17.51 -3.94
CA PRO A 117 -11.80 -16.06 -3.86
C PRO A 117 -13.24 -15.65 -3.57
N MET A 118 -13.40 -14.67 -2.68
CA MET A 118 -14.70 -14.12 -2.29
C MET A 118 -15.14 -13.06 -3.28
N ALA A 119 -16.39 -13.09 -3.74
CA ALA A 119 -16.92 -12.12 -4.68
C ALA A 119 -18.41 -11.88 -4.43
N PRO A 120 -18.98 -10.75 -4.88
CA PRO A 120 -20.42 -10.51 -4.79
C PRO A 120 -21.28 -11.53 -5.56
N SER A 121 -20.68 -12.24 -6.53
CA SER A 121 -21.34 -13.27 -7.34
C SER A 121 -20.32 -14.29 -7.83
N ALA A 122 -20.76 -15.50 -8.14
CA ALA A 122 -19.93 -16.60 -8.65
C ALA A 122 -19.57 -16.42 -10.15
N ILE A 123 -18.94 -15.29 -10.50
CA ILE A 123 -18.49 -14.98 -11.85
C ILE A 123 -16.96 -14.93 -11.86
N LEU A 124 -16.35 -15.82 -12.64
CA LEU A 124 -14.91 -15.82 -12.84
C LEU A 124 -14.46 -14.49 -13.46
N ASN A 125 -13.39 -13.92 -12.92
CA ASN A 125 -12.72 -12.80 -13.55
C ASN A 125 -12.31 -13.19 -14.99
N SER A 126 -12.63 -12.30 -15.95
CA SER A 126 -12.34 -12.50 -17.36
C SER A 126 -10.84 -12.60 -17.66
N ALA A 127 -9.98 -12.01 -16.82
CA ALA A 127 -8.53 -12.11 -16.99
C ALA A 127 -8.00 -13.56 -16.83
N TRP A 128 -8.74 -14.44 -16.16
CA TRP A 128 -8.39 -15.84 -15.94
C TRP A 128 -9.07 -16.81 -16.92
N ARG A 129 -9.72 -16.32 -17.99
CA ARG A 129 -10.43 -17.14 -18.98
C ARG A 129 -9.56 -17.62 -20.15
N SER A 130 -8.23 -17.64 -19.99
CA SER A 130 -7.28 -18.12 -20.99
C SER A 130 -7.49 -19.59 -21.35
#